data_AF-A0A2X1PWF3-F1
#
_entry.id   AF-A0A2X1PWF3-F1
#
_cell.length_a   1.000
_cell.length_b   1.000
_cell.length_c   1.000
_cell.angle_alpha   90.00
_cell.angle_beta   90.00
_cell.angle_gamma   90.00
#
_symmetry.space_group_name_H-M   'P 1'
#
loop_
_entity.id
_entity.type
_entity.pdbx_description
1 polymer ?
#
loop_
_entity_poly.entity_id
_entity_poly.type
_entity_poly.pdbx_seq_one_letter_code
_entity_poly.pdbx_strand_id
1 'polypeptide(L)' 'MLYATCSVLPEENCEQIQAFLNAHADAELLPLPFSDDKSAVGFQFIPQPNSGDGFYYAKLLKRA' A
#
# COMPACT_ATOMS: atom_id res chain seq x y z
N MET A 1 11.10 -2.70 2.18
CA MET A 1 10.38 -1.82 3.12
C MET A 1 8.90 -2.16 3.09
N LEU A 2 8.22 -2.15 4.23
CA LEU A 2 6.76 -2.26 4.28
C LEU A 2 6.21 -0.94 4.81
N TYR A 3 5.39 -0.28 4.00
CA TYR A 3 4.62 0.89 4.41
C TYR A 3 3.26 0.41 4.91
N ALA A 4 2.84 0.87 6.09
CA ALA A 4 1.55 0.53 6.64
C ALA A 4 0.97 1.68 7.47
N THR A 5 -0.35 1.86 7.41
CA THR A 5 -1.09 2.86 8.19
C THR A 5 -2.37 2.23 8.72
N CYS A 6 -2.89 2.74 9.84
CA CYS A 6 -4.25 2.44 10.31
C CYS A 6 -5.29 3.44 9.77
N SER A 7 -5.01 4.04 8.61
CA SER A 7 -5.90 4.97 7.93
C SER A 7 -6.64 4.29 6.78
N VAL A 8 -7.80 4.85 6.44
CA VAL A 8 -8.58 4.50 5.25
C VAL A 8 -8.59 5.64 4.20
N LEU A 9 -7.88 6.73 4.48
CA LEU A 9 -7.83 7.91 3.61
C LEU A 9 -6.84 7.67 2.45
N PRO A 10 -7.27 7.84 1.18
CA PRO A 10 -6.41 7.66 0.02
C PRO A 10 -5.13 8.51 0.04
N GLU A 11 -5.22 9.74 0.56
CA GLU A 11 -4.14 10.72 0.65
C GLU A 11 -2.98 10.23 1.51
N GLU A 12 -3.28 9.41 2.53
CA GLU A 12 -2.29 8.81 3.41
C GLU A 12 -1.78 7.45 2.87
N ASN A 13 -2.41 6.89 1.84
CA ASN A 13 -2.26 5.50 1.45
C ASN A 13 -1.78 5.35 0.00
N CYS A 14 -2.70 5.07 -0.93
CA CYS A 14 -2.34 4.80 -2.31
C CYS A 14 -1.75 6.03 -3.01
N GLU A 15 -2.25 7.24 -2.72
CA GLU A 15 -1.73 8.47 -3.31
C GLU A 15 -0.32 8.77 -2.80
N GLN A 16 -0.07 8.60 -1.50
CA GLN A 16 1.25 8.76 -0.90
C GLN A 16 2.27 7.80 -1.51
N ILE A 17 1.89 6.54 -1.72
CA ILE A 17 2.79 5.54 -2.32
C ILE A 17 3.00 5.78 -3.81
N GLN A 18 1.97 6.21 -4.54
CA GLN A 18 2.11 6.59 -5.94
C GLN A 18 3.06 7.77 -6.11
N ALA A 19 2.93 8.80 -5.27
CA ALA A 19 3.83 9.95 -5.26
C ALA A 19 5.27 9.53 -4.93
N PHE A 20 5.46 8.65 -3.94
CA PHE A 20 6.77 8.09 -3.60
C PHE A 20 7.41 7.33 -4.77
N LEU A 21 6.66 6.44 -5.43
CA LEU A 21 7.15 5.68 -6.59
C LEU A 21 7.53 6.59 -7.76
N ASN A 22 6.78 7.67 -7.99
CA ASN A 22 7.09 8.66 -9.03
C ASN A 22 8.36 9.47 -8.71
N ALA A 23 8.64 9.73 -7.44
CA ALA A 23 9.82 10.47 -6.99
C ALA A 23 11.09 9.60 -6.90
N HIS A 24 10.94 8.29 -6.75
CA HIS A 24 12.04 7.34 -6.54
C HIS A 24 12.06 6.27 -7.63
N ALA A 25 12.80 6.51 -8.71
CA ALA A 25 12.90 5.59 -9.85
C ALA A 25 13.54 4.23 -9.51
N ASP A 26 14.27 4.14 -8.40
CA ASP A 26 14.84 2.92 -7.84
C ASP A 26 13.87 2.19 -6.90
N ALA A 27 12.68 2.72 -6.64
CA ALA A 27 11.66 2.04 -5.86
C ALA A 27 10.74 1.20 -6.76
N GLU A 28 10.43 0.00 -6.30
CA GLU A 28 9.51 -0.92 -6.96
C GLU A 28 8.42 -1.37 -5.98
N LEU A 29 7.16 -1.34 -6.44
CA LEU A 29 6.04 -1.94 -5.74
C LEU A 29 6.02 -3.44 -5.99
N LEU A 30 6.04 -4.21 -4.89
CA LEU A 30 5.92 -5.67 -4.94
C LEU A 30 4.50 -6.10 -4.61
N PRO A 31 4.02 -7.21 -5.22
CA PRO A 31 2.71 -7.75 -4.92
C PRO A 31 2.61 -8.21 -3.46
N LEU A 32 1.44 -7.98 -2.86
CA LEU A 32 1.08 -8.51 -1.56
C LEU A 32 0.39 -9.87 -1.74
N PRO A 33 0.59 -10.83 -0.81
CA PRO A 33 0.06 -12.20 -0.95
C PRO A 33 -1.46 -12.29 -0.82
N PHE A 34 -2.13 -11.19 -0.45
CA PHE A 34 -3.57 -11.09 -0.24
C PHE A 34 -4.23 -10.05 -1.18
N SER A 35 -3.49 -9.53 -2.17
CA SER A 35 -4.05 -8.68 -3.22
C SER A 35 -4.22 -9.49 -4.51
N ASP A 36 -5.45 -9.60 -4.98
CA ASP A 36 -5.76 -10.24 -6.27
C ASP A 36 -5.50 -9.29 -7.45
N ASP A 37 -5.53 -7.97 -7.20
CA ASP A 37 -5.20 -6.95 -8.19
C ASP A 37 -3.71 -6.60 -8.12
N LYS A 38 -2.97 -6.91 -9.20
CA LYS A 38 -1.54 -6.60 -9.33
C LYS A 38 -1.28 -5.17 -9.82
N SER A 39 -2.31 -4.49 -10.32
CA SER A 39 -2.24 -3.08 -10.74
C SER A 39 -2.52 -2.12 -9.59
N ALA A 40 -3.10 -2.62 -8.48
CA ALA A 40 -3.36 -1.84 -7.29
C ALA A 40 -2.06 -1.35 -6.63
N VAL A 41 -2.06 -0.07 -6.23
CA VAL A 41 -0.99 0.53 -5.42
C VAL A 41 -1.26 0.20 -3.95
N GLY A 42 -0.64 -0.88 -3.48
CA GLY A 42 -0.88 -1.41 -2.14
C GLY A 42 -2.22 -2.12 -1.99
N PHE A 43 -2.67 -2.29 -0.75
CA PHE A 43 -3.93 -2.94 -0.41
C PHE A 43 -4.55 -2.33 0.84
N GLN A 44 -5.85 -1.99 0.75
CA GLN A 44 -6.63 -1.43 1.84
C GLN A 44 -7.57 -2.49 2.42
N PHE A 45 -7.35 -2.83 3.68
CA PHE A 45 -8.36 -3.48 4.51
C PHE A 45 -9.37 -2.42 4.96
N ILE A 46 -10.63 -2.63 4.56
CA ILE A 46 -11.76 -1.81 4.99
C ILE A 46 -12.29 -2.41 6.31
N PRO A 47 -12.49 -1.59 7.35
CA PRO A 47 -13.04 -2.07 8.61
C PRO A 47 -14.47 -2.59 8.41
N GLN A 48 -14.77 -3.74 9.00
CA GLN A 48 -16.10 -4.35 8.98
C GLN A 48 -16.61 -4.59 10.40
N PRO A 49 -17.93 -4.65 10.62
CA PRO A 49 -18.49 -5.05 11.91
C PRO A 49 -17.94 -6.42 12.34
N ASN A 50 -17.41 -6.51 13.56
CA ASN A 50 -16.74 -7.69 14.12
C ASN A 50 -15.44 -8.12 13.40
N SER A 51 -14.80 -7.22 12.63
CA SER A 51 -13.42 -7.41 12.15
C SER A 51 -12.43 -6.55 12.92
N GLY A 52 -11.14 -6.65 12.54
CA GLY A 52 -10.13 -5.70 12.98
C GLY A 52 -10.30 -4.31 12.34
N ASP A 53 -9.43 -3.39 12.75
CA ASP A 53 -9.40 -2.01 12.26
C ASP A 53 -9.04 -1.93 10.77
N GLY A 54 -9.40 -0.80 10.14
CA GLY A 54 -8.97 -0.48 8.79
C GLY A 54 -7.45 -0.32 8.73
N PHE A 55 -6.82 -0.97 7.76
CA PHE A 55 -5.37 -0.95 7.61
C PHE A 55 -4.97 -0.91 6.14
N TYR A 56 -3.91 -0.19 5.84
CA TYR A 56 -3.32 -0.15 4.51
C TYR A 56 -1.91 -0.75 4.53
N TYR A 57 -1.55 -1.44 3.45
CA TYR A 57 -0.22 -2.00 3.26
C TYR A 57 0.30 -1.74 1.85
N ALA A 58 1.58 -1.38 1.73
CA ALA A 58 2.32 -1.36 0.48
C ALA A 58 3.74 -1.91 0.69
N LYS A 59 4.12 -2.91 -0.12
CA LYS A 59 5.44 -3.54 -0.05
C LYS A 59 6.35 -2.95 -1.11
N LEU A 60 7.46 -2.36 -0.68
CA LEU A 60 8.39 -1.65 -1.55
C LEU A 60 9.76 -2.31 -1.50
N LEU A 61 10.40 -2.44 -2.65
CA LEU A 61 11.78 -2.87 -2.82
C LEU A 61 12.61 -1.73 -3.40
N LYS A 62 13.81 -1.53 -2.87
CA LYS A 62 14.80 -0.67 -3.51
C LYS A 62 15.60 -1.52 -4.48
N ARG A 63 15.58 -1.17 -5.76
CA ARG A 63 16.42 -1.76 -6.80
C ARG A 63 17.86 -1.27 -6.63
N ALA A 64 18.81 -2.15 -6.95
CA ALA A 64 20.25 -1.87 -6.88
C ALA A 64 20.72 -1.05 -8.09
#